data_AF-A0A7Y9RX20-F1
#
_entry.id   AF-A0A7Y9RX20-F1
#
_cell.length_a   1.000
_cell.length_b   1.000
_cell.length_c   1.000
_cell.angle_alpha   90.00
_cell.angle_beta   90.00
_cell.angle_gamma   90.00
#
_symmetry.space_group_name_H-M   'P 1'
#
loop_
_entity.id
_entity.type
_entity.pdbx_description
1 polymer ?
#
loop_
_entity_poly.entity_id
_entity_poly.type
_entity_poly.pdbx_seq_one_letter_code
_entity_poly.pdbx_strand_id
1 'polypeptide(L)'
;MSAAPVGRSPLATQGPVVWGGRTSADVPDSLDDWSTSRSGLHRRLREAGSLVVLDALSFPWQVLDADERALPTCVALPDDLDATSLGQLLGVPLLTHLTPYDRLVGPRREVRAALQEEWHLPPTVWAEAPPSPADALPPGARGAKLRHLQLSSALVEEARAATADVSEAGARIHVRGDASAHRSALVRAFGATAAVTGPELDDPPSPHVVAVVLPDGADADEVAAQALSAREVLHPGGRVVLAAHVVTAPGGPANISTSACVEALSRGFGTMVHVDRLRSLRLVGEPWSRVVVMTLTSLWPRPE
;
A
#
# COMPACT_ATOMS: atom_id res chain seq x y z
N MET A 1 15.28 36.33 -18.97
CA MET A 1 15.53 34.88 -18.89
C MET A 1 15.40 34.48 -17.43
N SER A 2 14.26 33.89 -17.07
CA SER A 2 13.95 33.49 -15.70
C SER A 2 14.68 32.17 -15.41
N ALA A 3 15.54 32.16 -14.39
CA ALA A 3 16.19 30.94 -13.94
C ALA A 3 15.10 29.97 -13.46
N ALA A 4 15.09 28.76 -14.02
CA ALA A 4 14.25 27.68 -13.54
C ALA A 4 14.66 27.34 -12.09
N PRO A 5 13.70 27.06 -11.18
CA PRO A 5 14.04 26.61 -9.85
C PRO A 5 14.79 25.29 -9.97
N VAL A 6 16.02 25.27 -9.45
CA VAL A 6 16.82 24.06 -9.28
C VAL A 6 15.97 23.08 -8.47
N GLY A 7 15.50 22.03 -9.14
CA GLY A 7 14.77 20.95 -8.50
C GLY A 7 15.60 20.41 -7.36
N ARG A 8 15.02 20.37 -6.16
CA ARG A 8 15.63 19.67 -5.02
C ARG A 8 16.04 18.28 -5.50
N SER A 9 17.33 17.98 -5.37
CA SER A 9 17.89 16.67 -5.64
C SER A 9 17.05 15.60 -4.94
N PRO A 10 16.78 14.43 -5.56
CA PRO A 10 16.09 13.34 -4.88
C PRO A 10 16.96 12.90 -3.69
N LEU A 11 16.55 13.38 -2.51
CA LEU A 11 16.95 12.99 -1.16
C LEU A 11 18.22 12.12 -1.10
N ALA A 12 19.38 12.75 -0.87
CA ALA A 12 20.49 12.04 -0.26
C ALA A 12 20.02 11.63 1.15
N THR A 13 19.47 10.44 1.26
CA THR A 13 18.94 9.92 2.53
C THR A 13 20.10 9.66 3.46
N GLN A 14 20.09 10.30 4.63
CA GLN A 14 20.95 9.90 5.73
C GLN A 14 20.59 8.48 6.16
N GLY A 15 21.48 7.83 6.92
CA GLY A 15 21.28 6.49 7.46
C GLY A 15 20.00 6.35 8.31
N PRO A 16 19.74 5.15 8.86
CA PRO A 16 18.55 4.92 9.67
C PRO A 16 18.51 5.85 10.88
N VAL A 17 17.31 6.34 11.21
CA VAL A 17 17.04 6.90 12.55
C VAL A 17 16.68 5.74 13.46
N VAL A 18 17.44 5.54 14.53
CA VAL A 18 17.19 4.49 15.52
C VAL A 18 16.61 5.12 16.78
N TRP A 19 15.44 4.65 17.21
CA TRP A 19 14.83 5.00 18.48
C TRP A 19 14.98 3.84 19.47
N GLY A 20 15.86 4.03 20.46
CA GLY A 20 16.08 3.07 21.56
C GLY A 20 15.09 3.25 22.70
N GLY A 21 14.54 4.46 22.90
CA GLY A 21 13.57 4.69 23.96
C GLY A 21 14.15 4.39 25.34
N ARG A 22 13.53 3.49 26.11
CA ARG A 22 14.00 3.10 27.45
C ARG A 22 15.24 2.20 27.43
N THR A 23 15.55 1.59 26.29
CA THR A 23 16.71 0.69 26.10
C THR A 23 17.87 1.37 25.35
N SER A 24 17.83 2.71 25.18
CA SER A 24 18.82 3.45 24.40
C SER A 24 20.25 3.31 24.91
N ALA A 25 20.45 3.07 26.20
CA ALA A 25 21.76 2.90 26.82
C ALA A 25 22.58 1.74 26.19
N ASP A 26 21.91 0.76 25.60
CA ASP A 26 22.53 -0.44 25.03
C ASP A 26 22.83 -0.30 23.52
N VAL A 27 22.38 0.79 22.89
CA VAL A 27 22.49 0.99 21.43
C VAL A 27 23.14 2.33 21.12
N PRO A 28 24.42 2.32 20.67
CA PRO A 28 25.13 3.53 20.29
C PRO A 28 24.36 4.37 19.27
N ASP A 29 24.40 5.68 19.44
CA ASP A 29 23.76 6.69 18.57
C ASP A 29 22.23 6.60 18.46
N SER A 30 21.57 5.77 19.29
CA SER A 30 20.12 5.71 19.35
C SER A 30 19.51 6.93 20.04
N LEU A 31 18.32 7.32 19.59
CA LEU A 31 17.51 8.38 20.17
C LEU A 31 16.67 7.84 21.32
N ASP A 32 16.41 8.67 22.32
CA ASP A 32 15.52 8.37 23.44
C ASP A 32 14.59 9.53 23.80
N ASP A 33 13.61 9.22 24.66
CA ASP A 33 12.58 10.15 25.12
C ASP A 33 13.11 11.24 26.07
N TRP A 34 14.30 11.05 26.63
CA TRP A 34 14.87 11.95 27.63
C TRP A 34 15.70 13.07 27.00
N SER A 35 16.48 12.75 25.97
CA SER A 35 17.44 13.66 25.34
C SER A 35 16.93 14.23 24.01
N THR A 36 15.92 13.61 23.40
CA THR A 36 15.44 13.99 22.08
C THR A 36 14.19 14.86 22.14
N SER A 37 14.33 16.15 21.84
CA SER A 37 13.16 17.01 21.63
C SER A 37 12.33 16.54 20.42
N ARG A 38 11.00 16.71 20.47
CA ARG A 38 10.09 16.38 19.35
C ARG A 38 10.49 17.05 18.03
N SER A 39 10.87 18.33 18.07
CA SER A 39 11.35 19.05 16.88
C SER A 39 12.67 18.49 16.34
N GLY A 40 13.56 18.06 17.24
CA GLY A 40 14.80 17.37 16.87
C GLY A 40 14.53 16.03 16.18
N LEU A 41 13.58 15.26 16.69
CA LEU A 41 13.14 13.99 16.09
C LEU A 41 12.54 14.21 14.69
N HIS A 42 11.58 15.13 14.54
CA HIS A 42 10.98 15.44 13.23
C HIS A 42 12.02 15.80 12.18
N ARG A 43 12.99 16.66 12.52
CA ARG A 43 14.05 17.05 11.59
C ARG A 43 14.86 15.84 11.13
N ARG A 44 15.26 14.95 12.06
CA ARG A 44 15.99 13.73 11.73
C ARG A 44 15.17 12.79 10.84
N LEU A 45 13.89 12.58 11.16
CA LEU A 45 12.99 11.73 10.37
C LEU A 45 12.82 12.22 8.92
N ARG A 46 12.73 13.53 8.71
CA ARG A 46 12.61 14.10 7.35
C ARG A 46 13.80 13.78 6.46
N GLU A 47 14.99 13.74 7.03
CA GLU A 47 16.26 13.47 6.33
C GLU A 47 16.59 11.97 6.27
N ALA A 48 15.89 11.15 7.07
CA ALA A 48 16.13 9.73 7.18
C ALA A 48 15.73 8.96 5.92
N GLY A 49 16.49 7.89 5.64
CA GLY A 49 16.10 6.85 4.69
C GLY A 49 15.13 5.82 5.27
N SER A 50 15.20 5.58 6.58
CA SER A 50 14.39 4.59 7.30
C SER A 50 14.31 4.90 8.80
N LEU A 51 13.38 4.23 9.48
CA LEU A 51 13.18 4.31 10.92
C LEU A 51 13.30 2.92 11.56
N VAL A 52 14.07 2.79 12.63
CA VAL A 52 14.13 1.59 13.47
C VAL A 52 13.65 1.97 14.87
N VAL A 53 12.62 1.29 15.37
CA VAL A 53 12.06 1.50 16.69
C VAL A 53 12.27 0.25 17.54
N LEU A 54 13.16 0.34 18.52
CA LEU A 54 13.51 -0.79 19.40
C LEU A 54 12.61 -0.88 20.63
N ASP A 55 11.97 0.24 21.02
CA ASP A 55 10.99 0.30 22.11
C ASP A 55 9.70 0.96 21.60
N ALA A 56 8.81 0.15 21.04
CA ALA A 56 7.57 0.60 20.39
C ALA A 56 6.62 1.36 21.32
N LEU A 57 6.63 1.07 22.63
CA LEU A 57 5.74 1.72 23.60
C LEU A 57 6.22 3.11 24.00
N SER A 58 7.52 3.39 23.86
CA SER A 58 8.09 4.71 24.14
C SER A 58 8.10 5.66 22.94
N PHE A 59 7.99 5.13 21.72
CA PHE A 59 8.11 5.94 20.51
C PHE A 59 6.91 6.90 20.38
N PRO A 60 7.13 8.20 20.14
CA PRO A 60 6.06 9.19 20.04
C PRO A 60 5.39 9.13 18.66
N TRP A 61 4.61 8.08 18.38
CA TRP A 61 3.98 7.78 17.08
C TRP A 61 3.27 8.94 16.38
N GLN A 62 2.79 9.90 17.15
CA GLN A 62 2.08 11.11 16.73
C GLN A 62 2.99 12.09 16.00
N VAL A 63 4.32 11.88 16.07
CA VAL A 63 5.33 12.57 15.29
C VAL A 63 5.36 12.10 13.83
N LEU A 64 4.72 10.98 13.48
CA LEU A 64 4.71 10.48 12.11
C LEU A 64 3.51 11.06 11.35
N ASP A 65 3.74 12.15 10.61
CA ASP A 65 2.76 12.67 9.67
C ASP A 65 2.70 11.82 8.38
N ALA A 66 1.94 12.24 7.37
CA ALA A 66 1.79 11.50 6.13
C ALA A 66 3.14 11.29 5.39
N ASP A 67 4.06 12.25 5.46
CA ASP A 67 5.35 12.20 4.79
C ASP A 67 6.34 11.31 5.56
N GLU A 68 6.32 11.38 6.89
CA GLU A 68 7.17 10.53 7.74
C GLU A 68 6.65 9.09 7.84
N ARG A 69 5.35 8.85 7.70
CA ARG A 69 4.79 7.49 7.56
C ARG A 69 5.27 6.76 6.32
N ALA A 70 5.84 7.49 5.35
CA ALA A 70 6.44 6.88 4.18
C ALA A 70 7.88 6.42 4.38
N LEU A 71 8.47 6.65 5.56
CA LEU A 71 9.70 5.99 5.96
C LEU A 71 9.42 4.50 6.11
N PRO A 72 10.18 3.62 5.43
CA PRO A 72 10.18 2.21 5.75
C PRO A 72 10.61 2.06 7.21
N THR A 73 9.80 1.35 7.98
CA THR A 73 9.94 1.29 9.44
C THR A 73 10.13 -0.15 9.87
N CYS A 74 11.13 -0.41 10.72
CA CYS A 74 11.27 -1.66 11.45
C CYS A 74 10.96 -1.43 12.93
N VAL A 75 10.08 -2.23 13.51
CA VAL A 75 9.63 -2.09 14.90
C VAL A 75 9.84 -3.40 15.65
N ALA A 76 10.58 -3.35 16.75
CA ALA A 76 10.59 -4.41 17.75
C ALA A 76 9.34 -4.27 18.63
N LEU A 77 8.51 -5.31 18.65
CA LEU A 77 7.34 -5.38 19.52
C LEU A 77 7.76 -5.90 20.91
N PRO A 78 7.06 -5.50 21.97
CA PRO A 78 7.28 -6.06 23.30
C PRO A 78 6.91 -7.55 23.37
N ASP A 79 7.84 -8.39 23.82
CA ASP A 79 7.64 -9.84 23.93
C ASP A 79 6.69 -10.26 25.08
N ASP A 80 6.50 -9.37 26.05
CA ASP A 80 5.69 -9.56 27.25
C ASP A 80 4.20 -9.25 27.06
N LEU A 81 3.82 -8.68 25.92
CA LEU A 81 2.43 -8.35 25.60
C LEU A 81 1.76 -9.42 24.72
N ASP A 82 0.44 -9.58 24.89
CA ASP A 82 -0.39 -10.40 24.00
C ASP A 82 -0.91 -9.59 22.81
N ALA A 83 -1.52 -10.28 21.83
CA ALA A 83 -2.02 -9.66 20.61
C ALA A 83 -3.09 -8.59 20.89
N THR A 84 -3.97 -8.83 21.86
CA THR A 84 -5.02 -7.88 22.24
C THR A 84 -4.44 -6.60 22.81
N SER A 85 -3.47 -6.69 23.73
CA SER A 85 -2.79 -5.54 24.31
C SER A 85 -2.00 -4.76 23.26
N LEU A 86 -1.30 -5.46 22.36
CA LEU A 86 -0.62 -4.83 21.23
C LEU A 86 -1.61 -4.14 20.29
N GLY A 87 -2.76 -4.76 20.01
CA GLY A 87 -3.82 -4.16 19.20
C GLY A 87 -4.38 -2.88 19.84
N GLN A 88 -4.61 -2.87 21.16
CA GLN A 88 -5.11 -1.69 21.87
C GLN A 88 -4.09 -0.54 21.90
N LEU A 89 -2.81 -0.85 22.15
CA LEU A 89 -1.77 0.17 22.33
C LEU A 89 -1.18 0.65 21.00
N LEU A 90 -0.96 -0.27 20.06
CA LEU A 90 -0.24 -0.02 18.81
C LEU A 90 -1.11 -0.11 17.56
N GLY A 91 -2.37 -0.49 17.69
CA GLY A 91 -3.30 -0.68 16.57
C GLY A 91 -3.43 0.52 15.64
N VAL A 92 -3.96 1.62 16.16
CA VAL A 92 -4.09 2.88 15.42
C VAL A 92 -2.73 3.51 15.09
N PRO A 93 -1.78 3.69 16.03
CA PRO A 93 -0.56 4.42 15.71
C PRO A 93 0.36 3.68 14.72
N LEU A 94 0.44 2.35 14.79
CA LEU A 94 1.37 1.53 14.02
C LEU A 94 0.66 0.53 13.09
N LEU A 95 -0.11 -0.43 13.62
CA LEU A 95 -0.56 -1.60 12.86
C LEU A 95 -1.44 -1.23 11.65
N THR A 96 -2.26 -0.19 11.79
CA THR A 96 -3.13 0.36 10.74
C THR A 96 -2.33 0.90 9.55
N HIS A 97 -1.06 1.26 9.76
CA HIS A 97 -0.24 1.97 8.78
C HIS A 97 0.88 1.12 8.19
N LEU A 98 0.95 -0.16 8.56
CA LEU A 98 1.94 -1.07 8.01
C LEU A 98 1.68 -1.33 6.53
N THR A 99 2.79 -1.33 5.80
CA THR A 99 2.90 -1.61 4.37
C THR A 99 3.87 -2.77 4.14
N PRO A 100 3.95 -3.35 2.92
CA PRO A 100 4.94 -4.38 2.59
C PRO A 100 6.41 -3.95 2.77
N TYR A 101 6.68 -2.65 2.95
CA TYR A 101 8.01 -2.08 3.16
C TYR A 101 8.38 -1.97 4.64
N ASP A 102 7.47 -2.30 5.54
CA ASP A 102 7.68 -2.23 6.99
C ASP A 102 7.98 -3.60 7.57
N ARG A 103 8.63 -3.63 8.73
CA ARG A 103 9.00 -4.84 9.45
C ARG A 103 8.58 -4.78 10.91
N LEU A 104 8.08 -5.89 11.41
CA LEU A 104 7.80 -6.17 12.81
C LEU A 104 8.72 -7.30 13.25
N VAL A 105 9.31 -7.16 14.43
CA VAL A 105 10.25 -8.10 15.04
C VAL A 105 9.73 -8.45 16.43
N GLY A 106 9.92 -9.68 16.87
CA GLY A 106 9.69 -10.06 18.27
C GLY A 106 8.24 -9.90 18.70
N PRO A 107 7.35 -10.74 18.16
CA PRO A 107 6.52 -11.41 19.15
C PRO A 107 6.56 -12.93 18.96
N ARG A 108 6.19 -13.62 20.03
CA ARG A 108 6.00 -15.08 20.03
C ARG A 108 5.07 -15.50 18.89
N ARG A 109 5.28 -16.70 18.34
CA ARG A 109 4.61 -17.19 17.13
C ARG A 109 3.08 -17.11 17.22
N GLU A 110 2.51 -17.37 18.40
CA GLU A 110 1.08 -17.29 18.68
C GLU A 110 0.54 -15.84 18.59
N VAL A 111 1.29 -14.87 19.10
CA VAL A 111 0.92 -13.44 19.04
C VAL A 111 1.02 -12.94 17.60
N ARG A 112 2.07 -13.36 16.86
CA ARG A 112 2.20 -13.10 15.42
C ARG A 112 0.98 -13.61 14.65
N ALA A 113 0.59 -14.87 14.86
CA ALA A 113 -0.55 -15.46 14.17
C ALA A 113 -1.85 -14.69 14.47
N ALA A 114 -2.10 -14.36 15.74
CA ALA A 114 -3.28 -13.59 16.14
C ALA A 114 -3.29 -12.17 15.52
N LEU A 115 -2.16 -11.46 15.51
CA LEU A 115 -2.07 -10.15 14.86
C LEU A 115 -2.23 -10.23 13.33
N GLN A 116 -1.73 -11.29 12.69
CA GLN A 116 -1.94 -11.49 11.26
C GLN A 116 -3.41 -11.69 10.91
N GLU A 117 -4.13 -12.42 11.74
CA GLU A 117 -5.56 -12.67 11.57
C GLU A 117 -6.37 -11.39 11.85
N GLU A 118 -6.23 -10.81 13.03
CA GLU A 118 -7.03 -9.67 13.50
C GLU A 118 -6.75 -8.38 12.74
N TRP A 119 -5.48 -8.12 12.40
CA TRP A 119 -5.05 -6.88 11.74
C TRP A 119 -4.74 -7.06 10.24
N HIS A 120 -4.99 -8.26 9.70
CA HIS A 120 -4.76 -8.60 8.29
C HIS A 120 -3.35 -8.25 7.81
N LEU A 121 -2.36 -8.54 8.66
CA LEU A 121 -0.96 -8.24 8.39
C LEU A 121 -0.35 -9.27 7.43
N PRO A 122 0.26 -8.85 6.31
CA PRO A 122 0.82 -9.80 5.37
C PRO A 122 2.02 -10.54 5.97
N PRO A 123 2.31 -11.79 5.59
CA PRO A 123 3.46 -12.54 6.11
C PRO A 123 4.80 -11.81 5.94
N THR A 124 4.91 -10.99 4.91
CA THR A 124 6.12 -10.23 4.55
C THR A 124 6.48 -9.11 5.51
N VAL A 125 5.57 -8.66 6.39
CA VAL A 125 5.92 -7.64 7.41
C VAL A 125 6.69 -8.22 8.58
N TRP A 126 6.83 -9.54 8.71
CA TRP A 126 7.53 -10.12 9.85
C TRP A 126 8.99 -10.38 9.52
N ALA A 127 9.88 -10.02 10.44
CA ALA A 127 11.30 -10.33 10.39
C ALA A 127 11.72 -11.08 11.66
N GLU A 128 12.71 -11.96 11.54
CA GLU A 128 13.23 -12.75 12.67
C GLU A 128 14.08 -11.90 13.62
N ALA A 129 14.74 -10.87 13.11
CA ALA A 129 15.55 -9.94 13.88
C ALA A 129 15.41 -8.51 13.30
N PRO A 130 15.70 -7.47 14.10
CA PRO A 130 15.80 -6.13 13.56
C PRO A 130 16.97 -6.09 12.58
N PRO A 131 16.85 -5.40 11.43
CA PRO A 131 17.98 -5.19 10.55
C PRO A 131 19.07 -4.49 11.35
N SER A 132 20.32 -4.91 11.16
CA SER A 132 21.43 -4.13 11.69
C SER A 132 21.32 -2.70 11.14
N PRO A 133 21.70 -1.65 11.89
CA PRO A 133 21.81 -0.30 11.33
C PRO A 133 22.69 -0.26 10.07
N ALA A 134 23.58 -1.24 9.90
CA ALA A 134 24.41 -1.45 8.71
C ALA A 134 23.67 -2.14 7.54
N ASP A 135 22.58 -2.87 7.81
CA ASP A 135 21.69 -3.48 6.81
C ASP A 135 20.72 -2.40 6.32
N ALA A 136 21.28 -1.39 5.64
CA ALA A 136 20.47 -0.35 5.04
C ALA A 136 19.44 -0.97 4.11
N LEU A 137 18.18 -0.58 4.29
CA LEU A 137 17.14 -0.86 3.31
C LEU A 137 17.61 -0.40 1.92
N PRO A 138 17.21 -1.10 0.85
CA PRO A 138 17.70 -0.79 -0.48
C PRO A 138 17.46 0.69 -0.82
N PRO A 139 18.42 1.36 -1.48
CA PRO A 139 18.25 2.74 -1.92
C PRO A 139 16.90 2.93 -2.63
N GLY A 140 16.16 3.98 -2.26
CA GLY A 140 14.86 4.27 -2.85
C GLY A 140 13.66 3.55 -2.22
N ALA A 141 13.85 2.74 -1.16
CA ALA A 141 12.75 2.09 -0.43
C ALA A 141 11.67 3.08 0.06
N ARG A 142 12.09 4.26 0.57
CA ARG A 142 11.16 5.35 0.94
C ARG A 142 10.32 5.82 -0.26
N GLY A 143 10.95 5.99 -1.42
CA GLY A 143 10.26 6.34 -2.66
C GLY A 143 9.26 5.26 -3.07
N ALA A 144 9.65 3.99 -3.01
CA ALA A 144 8.77 2.86 -3.30
C ALA A 144 7.56 2.81 -2.36
N LYS A 145 7.79 2.98 -1.04
CA LYS A 145 6.72 3.06 -0.05
C LYS A 145 5.78 4.24 -0.28
N LEU A 146 6.31 5.43 -0.60
CA LEU A 146 5.51 6.61 -0.97
C LEU A 146 4.58 6.31 -2.16
N ARG A 147 5.12 5.71 -3.22
CA ARG A 147 4.33 5.34 -4.40
C ARG A 147 3.25 4.32 -4.07
N HIS A 148 3.60 3.32 -3.26
CA HIS A 148 2.65 2.32 -2.78
C HIS A 148 1.52 2.95 -1.97
N LEU A 149 1.81 3.85 -1.04
CA LEU A 149 0.81 4.56 -0.25
C LEU A 149 -0.10 5.42 -1.13
N GLN A 150 0.48 6.17 -2.07
CA GLN A 150 -0.27 7.01 -2.99
C GLN A 150 -1.22 6.19 -3.87
N LEU A 151 -0.75 5.06 -4.41
CA LEU A 151 -1.57 4.17 -5.22
C LEU A 151 -2.65 3.48 -4.38
N SER A 152 -2.31 3.02 -3.17
CA SER A 152 -3.28 2.43 -2.24
C SER A 152 -4.40 3.42 -1.89
N SER A 153 -4.06 4.69 -1.64
CA SER A 153 -5.04 5.74 -1.35
C SER A 153 -5.99 5.93 -2.54
N ALA A 154 -5.45 6.00 -3.75
CA ALA A 154 -6.27 6.16 -4.94
C ALA A 154 -7.17 4.95 -5.18
N LEU A 155 -6.66 3.72 -5.02
CA LEU A 155 -7.46 2.50 -5.13
C LEU A 155 -8.59 2.46 -4.10
N VAL A 156 -8.31 2.82 -2.85
CA VAL A 156 -9.33 2.91 -1.78
C VAL A 156 -10.39 3.95 -2.12
N GLU A 157 -9.99 5.14 -2.58
CA GLU A 157 -10.91 6.21 -2.97
C GLU A 157 -11.83 5.78 -4.13
N GLU A 158 -11.28 5.19 -5.19
CA GLU A 158 -12.08 4.73 -6.32
C GLU A 158 -12.94 3.51 -5.96
N ALA A 159 -12.44 2.58 -5.14
CA ALA A 159 -13.25 1.47 -4.62
C ALA A 159 -14.41 1.97 -3.73
N ARG A 160 -14.22 3.07 -2.98
CA ARG A 160 -15.28 3.65 -2.13
C ARG A 160 -16.36 4.25 -3.01
N ALA A 161 -15.96 5.01 -4.02
CA ALA A 161 -16.90 5.51 -5.03
C ALA A 161 -17.61 4.36 -5.77
N ALA A 162 -16.90 3.27 -6.07
CA ALA A 162 -17.45 2.10 -6.74
C ALA A 162 -18.49 1.34 -5.88
N THR A 163 -18.33 1.36 -4.55
CA THR A 163 -19.22 0.65 -3.61
C THR A 163 -20.34 1.52 -3.04
N ALA A 164 -20.32 2.84 -3.24
CA ALA A 164 -21.27 3.77 -2.65
C ALA A 164 -22.75 3.48 -2.98
N ASP A 165 -23.01 2.94 -4.17
CA ASP A 165 -24.38 2.61 -4.62
C ASP A 165 -24.81 1.18 -4.27
N VAL A 166 -23.89 0.39 -3.70
CA VAL A 166 -24.18 -0.95 -3.16
C VAL A 166 -24.59 -0.76 -1.71
N SER A 167 -25.78 -1.22 -1.34
CA SER A 167 -26.27 -1.20 0.05
C SER A 167 -25.13 -1.49 1.03
N GLU A 168 -24.81 -0.52 1.91
CA GLU A 168 -23.58 -0.47 2.71
C GLU A 168 -23.29 -1.73 3.53
N ALA A 169 -24.31 -2.55 3.80
CA ALA A 169 -24.16 -3.89 4.34
C ALA A 169 -24.13 -4.94 3.20
N GLY A 170 -22.93 -5.38 2.81
CA GLY A 170 -22.77 -6.56 1.94
C GLY A 170 -22.04 -6.32 0.62
N ALA A 171 -21.42 -5.16 0.43
CA ALA A 171 -20.46 -5.00 -0.65
C ALA A 171 -19.36 -6.06 -0.57
N ARG A 172 -18.86 -6.48 -1.73
CA ARG A 172 -17.80 -7.50 -1.83
C ARG A 172 -16.75 -7.01 -2.80
N ILE A 173 -15.52 -6.96 -2.34
CA ILE A 173 -14.37 -6.51 -3.10
C ILE A 173 -13.43 -7.68 -3.28
N HIS A 174 -13.05 -7.98 -4.51
CA HIS A 174 -12.07 -9.00 -4.81
C HIS A 174 -10.81 -8.36 -5.40
N VAL A 175 -9.64 -8.74 -4.90
CA VAL A 175 -8.35 -8.12 -5.22
C VAL A 175 -7.52 -9.06 -6.08
N ARG A 176 -6.94 -8.55 -7.19
CA ARG A 176 -6.19 -9.34 -8.18
C ARG A 176 -4.95 -8.66 -8.73
N GLY A 177 -4.04 -9.46 -9.27
CA GLY A 177 -2.74 -9.00 -9.77
C GLY A 177 -1.87 -8.44 -8.63
N ASP A 178 -1.10 -7.40 -8.94
CA ASP A 178 -0.26 -6.70 -7.95
C ASP A 178 -1.09 -5.97 -6.88
N ALA A 179 -2.42 -5.89 -7.06
CA ALA A 179 -3.32 -5.32 -6.06
C ALA A 179 -3.26 -6.11 -4.76
N SER A 180 -2.82 -7.37 -4.78
CA SER A 180 -2.60 -8.18 -3.58
C SER A 180 -1.65 -7.50 -2.58
N ALA A 181 -0.65 -6.76 -3.08
CA ALA A 181 0.22 -5.94 -2.23
C ALA A 181 -0.55 -4.80 -1.53
N HIS A 182 -1.64 -4.32 -2.15
CA HIS A 182 -2.51 -3.26 -1.67
C HIS A 182 -3.74 -3.77 -0.89
N ARG A 183 -3.91 -5.10 -0.79
CA ARG A 183 -5.07 -5.73 -0.15
C ARG A 183 -5.27 -5.26 1.28
N SER A 184 -4.21 -5.18 2.09
CA SER A 184 -4.33 -4.73 3.49
C SER A 184 -4.89 -3.31 3.60
N ALA A 185 -4.61 -2.42 2.64
CA ALA A 185 -5.21 -1.08 2.63
C ALA A 185 -6.72 -1.12 2.35
N LEU A 186 -7.15 -1.95 1.39
CA LEU A 186 -8.57 -2.17 1.10
C LEU A 186 -9.28 -2.85 2.29
N VAL A 187 -8.71 -3.90 2.87
CA VAL A 187 -9.28 -4.57 4.05
C VAL A 187 -9.47 -3.59 5.20
N ARG A 188 -8.48 -2.73 5.50
CA ARG A 188 -8.63 -1.72 6.56
C ARG A 188 -9.68 -0.66 6.23
N ALA A 189 -9.79 -0.26 4.96
CA ALA A 189 -10.73 0.76 4.54
C ALA A 189 -12.19 0.28 4.51
N PHE A 190 -12.42 -1.03 4.36
CA PHE A 190 -13.73 -1.63 4.10
C PHE A 190 -14.13 -2.76 5.03
N GLY A 191 -13.24 -3.34 5.84
CA GLY A 191 -13.49 -4.59 6.56
C GLY A 191 -14.68 -4.55 7.52
N ALA A 192 -15.11 -3.35 7.94
CA ALA A 192 -16.33 -3.15 8.71
C ALA A 192 -17.64 -3.15 7.90
N THR A 193 -17.57 -2.92 6.58
CA THR A 193 -18.74 -2.71 5.70
C THR A 193 -18.78 -3.66 4.49
N ALA A 194 -17.64 -4.23 4.09
CA ALA A 194 -17.51 -5.10 2.93
C ALA A 194 -16.55 -6.25 3.18
N ALA A 195 -16.83 -7.39 2.54
CA ALA A 195 -15.88 -8.50 2.49
C ALA A 195 -14.80 -8.21 1.44
N VAL A 196 -13.53 -8.30 1.82
CA VAL A 196 -12.38 -8.11 0.93
C VAL A 196 -11.61 -9.42 0.77
N THR A 197 -11.69 -10.04 -0.41
CA THR A 197 -11.06 -11.33 -0.72
C THR A 197 -9.85 -11.18 -1.65
N GLY A 198 -8.91 -12.12 -1.55
CA GLY A 198 -7.74 -12.21 -2.42
C GLY A 198 -7.86 -13.33 -3.44
N PRO A 199 -6.83 -13.51 -4.29
CA PRO A 199 -6.82 -14.52 -5.35
C PRO A 199 -6.73 -15.96 -4.83
N GLU A 200 -6.52 -16.17 -3.53
CA GLU A 200 -6.40 -17.50 -2.92
C GLU A 200 -7.76 -18.22 -2.75
N LEU A 201 -8.88 -17.53 -2.99
CA LEU A 201 -10.20 -18.15 -2.98
C LEU A 201 -10.47 -18.82 -4.34
N ASP A 202 -10.61 -20.15 -4.34
CA ASP A 202 -10.89 -20.93 -5.55
C ASP A 202 -12.28 -20.63 -6.16
N ASP A 203 -13.24 -20.20 -5.34
CA ASP A 203 -14.59 -19.81 -5.78
C ASP A 203 -15.14 -18.64 -4.92
N PRO A 204 -14.71 -17.40 -5.18
CA PRO A 204 -15.19 -16.26 -4.41
C PRO A 204 -16.65 -15.97 -4.76
N PRO A 205 -17.53 -15.71 -3.77
CA PRO A 205 -18.88 -15.25 -4.05
C PRO A 205 -18.82 -13.98 -4.89
N SER A 206 -19.65 -13.88 -5.93
CA SER A 206 -19.54 -12.84 -6.97
C SER A 206 -19.33 -11.44 -6.36
N PRO A 207 -18.15 -10.82 -6.54
CA PRO A 207 -17.86 -9.50 -6.01
C PRO A 207 -18.66 -8.41 -6.72
N HIS A 208 -18.95 -7.33 -5.99
CA HIS A 208 -19.50 -6.11 -6.56
C HIS A 208 -18.40 -5.24 -7.19
N VAL A 209 -17.18 -5.34 -6.65
CA VAL A 209 -16.00 -4.62 -7.14
C VAL A 209 -14.83 -5.58 -7.30
N VAL A 210 -14.14 -5.52 -8.43
CA VAL A 210 -12.82 -6.17 -8.61
C VAL A 210 -11.76 -5.08 -8.69
N ALA A 211 -10.77 -5.11 -7.79
CA ALA A 211 -9.63 -4.22 -7.79
C ALA A 211 -8.43 -4.91 -8.45
N VAL A 212 -7.86 -4.29 -9.49
CA VAL A 212 -6.75 -4.81 -10.28
C VAL A 212 -5.64 -3.76 -10.32
N VAL A 213 -4.42 -4.17 -10.03
CA VAL A 213 -3.21 -3.38 -10.29
C VAL A 213 -2.35 -4.19 -11.23
N LEU A 214 -2.02 -3.59 -12.36
CA LEU A 214 -1.14 -4.19 -13.36
C LEU A 214 0.32 -3.90 -13.01
N PRO A 215 1.23 -4.84 -13.32
CA PRO A 215 2.66 -4.59 -13.19
C PRO A 215 3.12 -3.46 -14.12
N ASP A 216 4.24 -2.82 -13.79
CA ASP A 216 4.90 -1.87 -14.70
C ASP A 216 5.41 -2.62 -15.93
N GLY A 217 5.12 -2.10 -17.12
CA GLY A 217 5.38 -2.76 -18.39
C GLY A 217 4.26 -3.68 -18.91
N ALA A 218 3.09 -3.70 -18.25
CA ALA A 218 1.97 -4.52 -18.71
C ALA A 218 1.52 -4.15 -20.12
N ASP A 219 1.32 -5.18 -20.95
CA ASP A 219 0.89 -5.05 -22.34
C ASP A 219 -0.64 -5.17 -22.50
N ALA A 220 -1.10 -5.08 -23.76
CA ALA A 220 -2.53 -5.14 -24.06
C ALA A 220 -3.15 -6.52 -23.80
N ASP A 221 -2.38 -7.59 -23.90
CA ASP A 221 -2.89 -8.95 -23.70
C ASP A 221 -3.01 -9.26 -22.20
N GLU A 222 -2.07 -8.80 -21.39
CA GLU A 222 -2.18 -8.85 -19.93
C GLU A 222 -3.39 -8.05 -19.42
N VAL A 223 -3.60 -6.83 -19.94
CA VAL A 223 -4.78 -6.01 -19.61
C VAL A 223 -6.07 -6.77 -19.97
N ALA A 224 -6.14 -7.33 -21.18
CA ALA A 224 -7.31 -8.06 -21.64
C ALA A 224 -7.57 -9.34 -20.83
N ALA A 225 -6.51 -10.06 -20.44
CA ALA A 225 -6.60 -11.26 -19.60
C ALA A 225 -7.13 -10.93 -18.19
N GLN A 226 -6.62 -9.86 -17.56
CA GLN A 226 -7.12 -9.40 -16.26
C GLN A 226 -8.58 -8.94 -16.34
N ALA A 227 -8.95 -8.24 -17.41
CA ALA A 227 -10.32 -7.82 -17.66
C ALA A 227 -11.27 -9.01 -17.86
N LEU A 228 -10.89 -9.98 -18.67
CA LEU A 228 -11.65 -11.21 -18.90
C LEU A 228 -11.87 -11.95 -17.58
N SER A 229 -10.81 -12.12 -16.80
CA SER A 229 -10.91 -12.86 -15.55
C SER A 229 -11.67 -12.09 -14.47
N ALA A 230 -11.60 -10.76 -14.46
CA ALA A 230 -12.46 -9.93 -13.62
C ALA A 230 -13.94 -10.10 -14.02
N ARG A 231 -14.24 -10.10 -15.32
CA ARG A 231 -15.60 -10.30 -15.84
C ARG A 231 -16.22 -11.62 -15.39
N GLU A 232 -15.43 -12.70 -15.36
CA GLU A 232 -15.91 -14.05 -15.01
C GLU A 232 -16.43 -14.15 -13.57
N VAL A 233 -15.90 -13.36 -12.65
CA VAL A 233 -16.30 -13.40 -11.23
C VAL A 233 -17.26 -12.29 -10.85
N LEU A 234 -17.22 -11.16 -11.55
CA LEU A 234 -17.94 -9.95 -11.18
C LEU A 234 -19.46 -10.15 -11.22
N HIS A 235 -20.15 -9.63 -10.21
CA HIS A 235 -21.60 -9.57 -10.22
C HIS A 235 -22.09 -8.72 -11.42
N PRO A 236 -23.25 -9.03 -12.04
CA PRO A 236 -23.89 -8.17 -13.03
C PRO A 236 -24.03 -6.72 -12.54
N GLY A 237 -23.65 -5.76 -13.38
CA GLY A 237 -23.60 -4.34 -12.99
C GLY A 237 -22.48 -3.98 -12.01
N GLY A 238 -21.60 -4.92 -11.68
CA GLY A 238 -20.44 -4.69 -10.83
C GLY A 238 -19.39 -3.82 -11.51
N ARG A 239 -18.41 -3.38 -10.72
CA ARG A 239 -17.38 -2.43 -11.14
C ARG A 239 -15.98 -3.03 -11.10
N VAL A 240 -15.10 -2.53 -11.95
CA VAL A 240 -13.67 -2.80 -11.90
C VAL A 240 -12.95 -1.50 -11.57
N VAL A 241 -12.05 -1.54 -10.59
CA VAL A 241 -11.09 -0.48 -10.32
C VAL A 241 -9.73 -0.97 -10.77
N LEU A 242 -9.22 -0.41 -11.87
CA LEU A 242 -7.95 -0.80 -12.49
C LEU A 242 -6.91 0.30 -12.29
N ALA A 243 -5.72 -0.06 -11.85
CA ALA A 243 -4.54 0.78 -11.93
C ALA A 243 -3.53 0.24 -12.95
N ALA A 244 -3.07 1.09 -13.85
CA ALA A 244 -2.12 0.74 -14.92
C ALA A 244 -1.08 1.84 -15.14
N HIS A 245 0.18 1.45 -15.31
CA HIS A 245 1.21 2.35 -15.81
C HIS A 245 0.99 2.60 -17.31
N VAL A 246 0.89 3.87 -17.72
CA VAL A 246 0.53 4.24 -19.11
C VAL A 246 1.47 5.22 -19.79
N VAL A 247 2.54 5.62 -19.09
CA VAL A 247 3.60 6.43 -19.67
C VAL A 247 4.93 5.74 -19.41
N THR A 248 5.66 5.47 -20.48
CA THR A 248 7.02 4.92 -20.44
C THR A 248 7.98 5.97 -19.91
N ALA A 249 8.57 5.72 -18.74
CA ALA A 249 9.67 6.54 -18.24
C ALA A 249 10.94 6.28 -19.07
N PRO A 250 11.84 7.27 -19.23
CA PRO A 250 13.13 7.04 -19.88
C PRO A 250 13.90 5.90 -19.21
N GLY A 251 14.25 4.85 -19.98
CA GLY A 251 14.96 3.66 -19.47
C GLY A 251 14.09 2.67 -18.68
N GLY A 252 12.79 2.93 -18.54
CA GLY A 252 11.82 2.00 -17.94
C GLY A 252 11.22 1.02 -18.97
N PRO A 253 10.38 0.08 -18.51
CA PRO A 253 9.67 -0.84 -19.39
C PRO A 253 8.68 -0.09 -20.29
N ALA A 254 8.40 -0.66 -21.45
CA ALA A 254 7.43 -0.09 -22.38
C ALA A 254 6.01 -0.23 -21.80
N ASN A 255 5.35 0.89 -21.56
CA ASN A 255 4.00 0.92 -21.00
C ASN A 255 2.95 1.07 -22.10
N ILE A 256 1.81 0.42 -21.90
CA ILE A 256 0.65 0.55 -22.77
C ILE A 256 0.12 1.99 -22.78
N SER A 257 -0.33 2.51 -23.93
CA SER A 257 -0.99 3.83 -23.93
C SER A 257 -2.35 3.76 -23.25
N THR A 258 -2.85 4.90 -22.76
CA THR A 258 -4.20 4.96 -22.17
C THR A 258 -5.28 4.46 -23.14
N SER A 259 -5.22 4.85 -24.41
CA SER A 259 -6.18 4.40 -25.43
C SER A 259 -6.11 2.89 -25.66
N ALA A 260 -4.90 2.34 -25.81
CA ALA A 260 -4.71 0.90 -25.99
C ALA A 260 -5.15 0.10 -24.74
N CYS A 261 -4.98 0.67 -23.54
CA CYS A 261 -5.48 0.07 -22.31
C CYS A 261 -7.02 0.00 -22.31
N VAL A 262 -7.71 1.09 -22.68
CA VAL A 262 -9.18 1.09 -22.79
C VAL A 262 -9.66 0.10 -23.86
N GLU A 263 -8.98 0.01 -25.00
CA GLU A 263 -9.30 -0.97 -26.04
C GLU A 263 -9.11 -2.42 -25.56
N ALA A 264 -8.04 -2.70 -24.84
CA ALA A 264 -7.78 -4.01 -24.25
C ALA A 264 -8.83 -4.39 -23.19
N LEU A 265 -9.25 -3.43 -22.35
CA LEU A 265 -10.35 -3.63 -21.42
C LEU A 265 -11.65 -3.92 -22.14
N SER A 266 -11.98 -3.13 -23.17
CA SER A 266 -13.16 -3.36 -24.00
C SER A 266 -13.13 -4.76 -24.63
N ARG A 267 -11.98 -5.20 -25.14
CA ARG A 267 -11.79 -6.55 -25.68
C ARG A 267 -12.04 -7.63 -24.63
N GLY A 268 -11.44 -7.52 -23.45
CA GLY A 268 -11.64 -8.46 -22.34
C GLY A 268 -13.10 -8.54 -21.87
N PHE A 269 -13.80 -7.40 -21.89
CA PHE A 269 -15.23 -7.33 -21.57
C PHE A 269 -16.17 -7.66 -22.73
N GLY A 270 -15.67 -7.91 -23.94
CA GLY A 270 -16.50 -8.14 -25.13
C GLY A 270 -17.31 -6.91 -25.53
N THR A 271 -16.74 -5.71 -25.39
CA THR A 271 -17.33 -4.38 -25.65
C THR A 271 -18.44 -3.93 -24.69
N MET A 272 -18.78 -4.76 -23.70
CA MET A 272 -19.85 -4.51 -22.72
C MET A 272 -19.32 -3.86 -21.44
N VAL A 273 -18.59 -2.75 -21.58
CA VAL A 273 -18.02 -2.01 -20.46
C VAL A 273 -18.11 -0.50 -20.67
N HIS A 274 -18.42 0.22 -19.60
CA HIS A 274 -18.39 1.68 -19.58
C HIS A 274 -17.26 2.17 -18.67
N VAL A 275 -16.47 3.14 -19.12
CA VAL A 275 -15.46 3.81 -18.28
C VAL A 275 -16.14 4.96 -17.55
N ASP A 276 -16.39 4.78 -16.25
CA ASP A 276 -17.09 5.78 -15.42
C ASP A 276 -16.16 6.95 -15.06
N ARG A 277 -14.91 6.63 -14.75
CA ARG A 277 -13.92 7.61 -14.31
C ARG A 277 -12.53 7.19 -14.74
N LEU A 278 -11.73 8.19 -15.09
CA LEU A 278 -10.29 8.05 -15.32
C LEU A 278 -9.55 9.12 -14.54
N ARG A 279 -8.63 8.70 -13.67
CA ARG A 279 -7.77 9.57 -12.88
C ARG A 279 -6.32 9.31 -13.24
N SER A 280 -5.58 10.37 -13.58
CA SER A 280 -4.13 10.28 -13.77
C SER A 280 -3.41 10.62 -12.46
N LEU A 281 -2.47 9.77 -12.07
CA LEU A 281 -1.61 9.94 -10.91
C LEU A 281 -0.17 10.18 -11.37
N ARG A 282 0.48 11.18 -10.76
CA ARG A 282 1.93 11.33 -10.79
C ARG A 282 2.51 10.65 -9.56
N LEU A 283 3.24 9.57 -9.75
CA LEU A 283 3.88 8.89 -8.64
C LEU A 283 5.07 9.72 -8.12
N VAL A 284 5.22 9.77 -6.79
CA VAL A 284 6.32 10.51 -6.16
C VAL A 284 7.68 9.94 -6.60
N GLY A 285 8.60 10.83 -6.95
CA GLY A 285 9.94 10.47 -7.42
C GLY A 285 10.02 10.03 -8.88
N GLU A 286 8.87 9.93 -9.59
CA GLU A 286 8.83 9.53 -10.98
C GLU A 286 8.22 10.65 -11.85
N PRO A 287 9.02 11.67 -12.23
CA PRO A 287 8.49 12.83 -12.93
C PRO A 287 7.88 12.48 -14.30
N TRP A 288 8.31 11.37 -14.89
CA TRP A 288 7.94 10.93 -16.24
C TRP A 288 6.98 9.74 -16.26
N SER A 289 6.80 9.03 -15.15
CA SER A 289 5.86 7.92 -15.04
C SER A 289 4.46 8.42 -14.69
N ARG A 290 3.45 7.75 -15.24
CA ARG A 290 2.03 8.02 -14.93
C ARG A 290 1.32 6.70 -14.74
N VAL A 291 0.56 6.64 -13.65
CA VAL A 291 -0.44 5.60 -13.45
C VAL A 291 -1.79 6.21 -13.74
N VAL A 292 -2.64 5.50 -14.48
CA VAL A 292 -4.07 5.79 -14.54
C VAL A 292 -4.80 4.84 -13.61
N VAL A 293 -5.73 5.39 -12.83
CA VAL A 293 -6.72 4.61 -12.10
C VAL A 293 -8.06 4.82 -12.80
N MET A 294 -8.63 3.73 -13.29
CA MET A 294 -9.88 3.72 -14.03
C MET A 294 -10.93 2.97 -13.23
N THR A 295 -12.14 3.52 -13.15
CA THR A 295 -13.32 2.79 -12.69
C THR A 295 -14.16 2.46 -13.90
N LEU A 296 -14.55 1.21 -14.02
CA LEU A 296 -15.35 0.70 -15.12
C LEU A 296 -16.58 -0.02 -14.58
N THR A 297 -17.72 0.14 -15.24
CA THR A 297 -18.94 -0.63 -14.96
C THR A 297 -19.13 -1.69 -16.03
N SER A 298 -19.31 -2.93 -15.59
CA SER A 298 -19.70 -4.04 -16.47
C SER A 298 -21.17 -3.88 -16.87
N LEU A 299 -21.42 -3.87 -18.17
CA LEU A 299 -22.77 -3.77 -18.74
C LEU A 299 -23.36 -5.16 -19.04
N TRP A 300 -22.71 -6.22 -18.56
CA TRP A 300 -23.09 -7.59 -18.88
C TRP A 300 -24.47 -7.95 -18.26
N PRO A 301 -25.45 -8.40 -19.06
CA PRO A 301 -26.72 -8.90 -18.53
C PRO A 301 -26.50 -10.21 -17.76
N ARG A 302 -27.34 -10.52 -16.76
CA ARG A 302 -27.30 -11.85 -16.14
C ARG A 302 -27.45 -12.91 -17.25
N PRO A 303 -26.59 -13.94 -17.33
CA PRO A 303 -26.97 -15.14 -18.03
C PRO A 303 -28.23 -15.69 -17.32
N GLU A 304 -29.31 -15.86 -18.08
CA GLU A 304 -30.55 -16.49 -17.62
C GLU A 304 -30.34 -17.97 -17.27
#